data_AF-A0A963TAD5-F1
#
_entry.id   AF-A0A963TAD5-F1
#
_cell.length_a   1.000
_cell.length_b   1.000
_cell.length_c   1.000
_cell.angle_alpha   90.00
_cell.angle_beta   90.00
_cell.angle_gamma   90.00
#
_symmetry.space_group_name_H-M   'P 1'
#
loop_
_entity.id
_entity.type
_entity.pdbx_description
1 polymer ?
#
loop_
_entity_poly.entity_id
_entity_poly.type
_entity_poly.pdbx_seq_one_letter_code
_entity_poly.pdbx_strand_id
1 'polypeptide(L)'
;MKRKLIWAAVAAAACANAFAGETPPVHGNWRITRIVPGAWAAADSYMPSSAHLIGERVTFMRGEVVAPRPVGCGRANFTSYDAPVEEMFQSAGIGTNGALALGVKGPTISSFSVSCNQGLYEYHRVTASSILVGIDNQVWTLDRTPGTRATARSPEGVVQRFLERHFAGSMAFQKDAVSEKREFFTDAFAAKMVAYLDRNQNADEAPSINGDPFTDSQEYPTRFAVGADKKKVPGKLVPVEFSDAFASKTVRYELKREGGRWRIDDLVFEDESRLSGLIGG
;
A
#
# COMPACT_ATOMS: atom_id res chain seq x y z
N MET A 1 43.84 -71.18 -17.35
CA MET A 1 43.41 -69.97 -18.09
C MET A 1 42.15 -69.40 -17.43
N LYS A 2 42.26 -68.31 -16.66
CA LYS A 2 41.12 -67.65 -15.99
C LYS A 2 40.76 -66.37 -16.75
N ARG A 3 39.59 -66.32 -17.38
CA ARG A 3 39.05 -65.12 -18.05
C ARG A 3 38.34 -64.25 -17.01
N LYS A 4 38.80 -63.00 -16.82
CA LYS A 4 38.10 -61.98 -16.05
C LYS A 4 37.10 -61.28 -16.97
N LEU A 5 35.80 -61.37 -16.66
CA LEU A 5 34.78 -60.48 -17.22
C LEU A 5 34.84 -59.14 -16.49
N ILE A 6 35.01 -58.05 -17.24
CA ILE A 6 34.88 -56.67 -16.77
C ILE A 6 33.46 -56.23 -17.13
N TRP A 7 32.64 -55.92 -16.12
CA TRP A 7 31.35 -55.27 -16.30
C TRP A 7 31.56 -53.75 -16.42
N ALA A 8 31.17 -53.17 -17.56
CA ALA A 8 31.08 -51.73 -17.73
C ALA A 8 29.72 -51.26 -17.18
N ALA A 9 29.74 -50.43 -16.13
CA ALA A 9 28.57 -49.73 -15.65
C ALA A 9 28.34 -48.48 -16.51
N VAL A 10 27.24 -48.46 -17.25
CA VAL A 10 26.74 -47.25 -17.93
C VAL A 10 25.97 -46.43 -16.90
N ALA A 11 26.57 -45.34 -16.42
CA ALA A 11 25.87 -44.36 -15.60
C ALA A 11 25.02 -43.45 -16.51
N ALA A 12 23.70 -43.64 -16.47
CA ALA A 12 22.77 -42.69 -17.06
C ALA A 12 22.72 -41.42 -16.19
N ALA A 13 23.40 -40.37 -16.64
CA ALA A 13 23.26 -39.04 -16.04
C ALA A 13 21.88 -38.49 -16.42
N ALA A 14 20.93 -38.55 -15.48
CA ALA A 14 19.68 -37.83 -15.60
C ALA A 14 19.97 -36.32 -15.49
N CYS A 15 19.89 -35.60 -16.60
CA CYS A 15 19.85 -34.15 -16.61
C CYS A 15 18.56 -33.69 -15.92
N ALA A 16 18.61 -33.47 -14.61
CA ALA A 16 17.65 -32.62 -13.93
C ALA A 16 17.86 -31.19 -14.45
N ASN A 17 17.03 -30.76 -15.40
CA ASN A 17 16.89 -29.35 -15.74
C ASN A 17 16.33 -28.62 -14.52
N ALA A 18 17.22 -28.24 -13.60
CA ALA A 18 16.92 -27.21 -12.63
C ALA A 18 16.68 -25.94 -13.43
N PHE A 19 15.42 -25.59 -13.66
CA PHE A 19 15.04 -24.24 -14.05
C PHE A 19 15.50 -23.33 -12.91
N ALA A 20 16.72 -22.82 -13.03
CA ALA A 20 17.25 -21.77 -12.18
C ALA A 20 16.47 -20.49 -12.52
N GLY A 21 15.24 -20.40 -12.03
CA GLY A 21 14.43 -19.20 -12.18
C GLY A 21 15.18 -18.02 -11.57
N GLU A 22 15.18 -16.90 -12.27
CA GLU A 22 15.79 -15.67 -11.79
C GLU A 22 15.16 -15.25 -10.45
N THR A 23 15.97 -14.71 -9.53
CA THR A 23 15.45 -14.19 -8.27
C THR A 23 14.61 -12.95 -8.59
N PRO A 24 13.35 -12.84 -8.11
CA PRO A 24 12.51 -11.70 -8.45
C PRO A 24 13.16 -10.38 -8.00
N PRO A 25 13.06 -9.28 -8.78
CA PRO A 25 13.63 -7.98 -8.42
C PRO A 25 13.04 -7.41 -7.13
N VAL A 26 11.88 -7.92 -6.71
CA VAL A 26 11.09 -7.47 -5.56
C VAL A 26 10.74 -8.63 -4.63
N HIS A 27 11.61 -9.63 -4.53
CA HIS A 27 11.39 -10.84 -3.73
C HIS A 27 10.82 -10.56 -2.31
N GLY A 28 9.89 -11.40 -1.88
CA GLY A 28 9.29 -11.37 -0.55
C GLY A 28 7.86 -10.88 -0.51
N ASN A 29 7.41 -10.51 0.70
CA ASN A 29 6.02 -10.18 0.99
C ASN A 29 5.72 -8.70 0.76
N TRP A 30 4.63 -8.46 0.06
CA TRP A 30 4.01 -7.16 -0.19
C TRP A 30 2.56 -7.21 0.24
N ARG A 31 1.98 -6.05 0.48
CA ARG A 31 0.58 -5.90 0.88
C ARG A 31 -0.13 -4.95 -0.06
N ILE A 32 -1.33 -5.31 -0.49
CA ILE A 32 -2.20 -4.41 -1.26
C ILE A 32 -2.70 -3.33 -0.28
N THR A 33 -2.30 -2.07 -0.47
CA THR A 33 -2.68 -0.97 0.44
C THR A 33 -3.71 -0.03 -0.15
N ARG A 34 -3.83 0.00 -1.48
CA ARG A 34 -4.76 0.87 -2.19
C ARG A 34 -5.14 0.26 -3.53
N ILE A 35 -6.39 0.45 -3.93
CA ILE A 35 -6.88 0.13 -5.27
C ILE A 35 -7.72 1.33 -5.72
N VAL A 36 -7.40 1.89 -6.88
CA VAL A 36 -8.12 3.01 -7.47
C VAL A 36 -8.44 2.76 -8.94
N PRO A 37 -9.48 3.39 -9.51
CA PRO A 37 -9.67 3.41 -10.96
C PRO A 37 -8.40 3.91 -11.67
N GLY A 38 -8.02 3.24 -12.74
CA GLY A 38 -6.97 3.72 -13.63
C GLY A 38 -7.45 4.95 -14.39
N ALA A 39 -6.56 5.88 -14.72
CA ALA A 39 -6.91 7.09 -15.47
C ALA A 39 -7.45 6.79 -16.88
N TRP A 40 -7.22 5.58 -17.39
CA TRP A 40 -7.72 5.08 -18.67
C TRP A 40 -9.11 4.45 -18.59
N ALA A 41 -9.63 4.21 -17.37
CA ALA A 41 -10.96 3.64 -17.20
C ALA A 41 -12.00 4.66 -17.67
N ALA A 42 -12.86 4.29 -18.62
CA ALA A 42 -14.00 5.12 -18.96
C ALA A 42 -14.96 5.19 -17.76
N ALA A 43 -15.70 6.29 -17.62
CA ALA A 43 -16.59 6.53 -16.48
C ALA A 43 -17.67 5.44 -16.31
N ASP A 44 -18.05 4.77 -17.40
CA ASP A 44 -19.03 3.69 -17.48
C ASP A 44 -18.38 2.29 -17.57
N SER A 45 -17.05 2.19 -17.54
CA SER A 45 -16.36 0.90 -17.59
C SER A 45 -16.69 0.06 -16.38
N TYR A 46 -16.99 -1.22 -16.62
CA TYR A 46 -17.12 -2.18 -15.53
C TYR A 46 -15.79 -2.27 -14.77
N MET A 47 -15.86 -2.05 -13.46
CA MET A 47 -14.76 -2.27 -12.52
C MET A 47 -15.21 -3.31 -11.50
N PRO A 48 -14.52 -4.45 -11.38
CA PRO A 48 -14.85 -5.43 -10.36
C PRO A 48 -14.66 -4.81 -8.96
N SER A 49 -15.50 -5.21 -8.01
CA SER A 49 -15.33 -4.81 -6.61
C SER A 49 -14.11 -5.49 -6.01
N SER A 50 -12.96 -4.83 -6.11
CA SER A 50 -11.68 -5.32 -5.60
C SER A 50 -11.35 -4.79 -4.21
N ALA A 51 -12.23 -3.98 -3.59
CA ALA A 51 -11.98 -3.37 -2.28
C ALA A 51 -11.68 -4.42 -1.19
N HIS A 52 -12.25 -5.62 -1.29
CA HIS A 52 -12.00 -6.74 -0.39
C HIS A 52 -10.55 -7.27 -0.44
N LEU A 53 -9.79 -6.93 -1.48
CA LEU A 53 -8.38 -7.30 -1.62
C LEU A 53 -7.44 -6.35 -0.90
N ILE A 54 -7.91 -5.17 -0.48
CA ILE A 54 -7.10 -4.25 0.31
C ILE A 54 -6.76 -4.93 1.63
N GLY A 55 -5.46 -5.02 1.89
CA GLY A 55 -4.90 -5.74 3.00
C GLY A 55 -4.52 -7.19 2.73
N GLU A 56 -4.75 -7.71 1.53
CA GLU A 56 -4.24 -9.01 1.15
C GLU A 56 -2.74 -8.96 0.83
N ARG A 57 -2.10 -10.14 0.85
CA ARG A 57 -0.66 -10.29 0.60
C ARG A 57 -0.38 -10.73 -0.83
N VAL A 58 0.70 -10.19 -1.37
CA VAL A 58 1.32 -10.62 -2.63
C VAL A 58 2.76 -11.01 -2.31
N THR A 59 3.12 -12.27 -2.56
CA THR A 59 4.47 -12.77 -2.30
C THR A 59 5.13 -13.15 -3.62
N PHE A 60 6.19 -12.43 -3.97
CA PHE A 60 7.02 -12.73 -5.13
C PHE A 60 8.12 -13.73 -4.74
N MET A 61 8.10 -14.90 -5.36
CA MET A 61 9.07 -15.98 -5.14
C MET A 61 9.66 -16.42 -6.49
N ARG A 62 10.74 -17.20 -6.44
CA ARG A 62 11.28 -17.81 -7.66
C ARG A 62 10.23 -18.71 -8.30
N GLY A 63 9.85 -18.42 -9.55
CA GLY A 63 8.92 -19.26 -10.31
C GLY A 63 7.43 -19.13 -9.93
N GLU A 64 7.06 -18.25 -9.00
CA GLU A 64 5.69 -18.13 -8.50
C GLU A 64 5.37 -16.75 -7.90
N VAL A 65 4.13 -16.31 -8.07
CA VAL A 65 3.51 -15.22 -7.33
C VAL A 65 2.35 -15.78 -6.52
N VAL A 66 2.49 -15.81 -5.19
CA VAL A 66 1.41 -16.25 -4.29
C VAL A 66 0.59 -15.04 -3.87
N ALA A 67 -0.65 -14.98 -4.34
CA ALA A 67 -1.55 -13.85 -4.13
C ALA A 67 -3.00 -14.23 -4.45
N PRO A 68 -3.98 -13.41 -4.05
CA PRO A 68 -5.34 -13.51 -4.59
C PRO A 68 -5.37 -13.40 -6.12
N ARG A 69 -6.46 -13.87 -6.71
CA ARG A 69 -6.76 -13.63 -8.13
C ARG A 69 -6.95 -12.12 -8.37
N PRO A 70 -6.58 -11.61 -9.57
CA PRO A 70 -6.06 -12.37 -10.71
C PRO A 70 -4.53 -12.58 -10.68
N VAL A 71 -3.78 -11.85 -9.83
CA VAL A 71 -2.30 -11.78 -9.90
C VAL A 71 -1.56 -13.02 -9.39
N GLY A 72 -2.21 -13.88 -8.60
CA GLY A 72 -1.62 -15.14 -8.15
C GLY A 72 -1.38 -16.10 -9.33
N CYS A 73 -0.13 -16.51 -9.55
CA CYS A 73 0.21 -17.42 -10.64
C CYS A 73 1.49 -18.24 -10.42
N GLY A 74 1.55 -19.40 -11.08
CA GLY A 74 2.73 -20.28 -11.08
C GLY A 74 3.50 -20.20 -12.40
N ARG A 75 4.71 -20.77 -12.42
CA ARG A 75 5.64 -20.70 -13.56
C ARG A 75 5.97 -19.26 -13.95
N ALA A 76 6.13 -18.41 -12.95
CA ALA A 76 6.46 -17.01 -13.13
C ALA A 76 7.91 -16.82 -13.61
N ASN A 77 8.06 -16.08 -14.70
CA ASN A 77 9.32 -15.55 -15.18
C ASN A 77 9.31 -14.02 -15.01
N PHE A 78 10.43 -13.48 -14.51
CA PHE A 78 10.58 -12.08 -14.15
C PHE A 78 11.59 -11.41 -15.08
N THR A 79 11.19 -10.33 -15.73
CA THR A 79 12.10 -9.53 -16.57
C THR A 79 12.08 -8.09 -16.10
N SER A 80 13.24 -7.54 -15.72
CA SER A 80 13.37 -6.14 -15.31
C SER A 80 13.71 -5.24 -16.50
N TYR A 81 13.18 -4.03 -16.53
CA TYR A 81 13.43 -3.02 -17.56
C TYR A 81 13.10 -1.62 -17.03
N ASP A 82 13.60 -0.58 -17.70
CA ASP A 82 13.13 0.78 -17.46
C ASP A 82 12.08 1.13 -18.51
N ALA A 83 10.87 1.44 -18.05
CA ALA A 83 9.74 1.78 -18.91
C ALA A 83 9.63 3.31 -19.04
N PRO A 84 9.42 3.88 -20.23
CA PRO A 84 8.85 5.22 -20.36
C PRO A 84 7.54 5.32 -19.58
N VAL A 85 7.27 6.46 -18.95
CA VAL A 85 6.02 6.63 -18.17
C VAL A 85 4.77 6.55 -19.04
N GLU A 86 4.89 6.86 -20.33
CA GLU A 86 3.84 6.74 -21.34
C GLU A 86 3.47 5.29 -21.66
N GLU A 87 4.41 4.35 -21.45
CA GLU A 87 4.21 2.91 -21.68
C GLU A 87 3.71 2.18 -20.43
N MET A 88 3.57 2.86 -19.30
CA MET A 88 3.02 2.27 -18.07
C MET A 88 1.65 1.64 -18.32
N PHE A 89 1.43 0.51 -17.65
CA PHE A 89 0.20 -0.27 -17.75
C PHE A 89 -0.14 -0.65 -19.20
N GLN A 90 0.84 -1.21 -19.93
CA GLN A 90 0.68 -1.63 -21.33
C GLN A 90 0.23 -0.49 -22.25
N SER A 91 0.82 0.69 -22.08
CA SER A 91 0.49 1.90 -22.86
C SER A 91 -0.98 2.32 -22.76
N ALA A 92 -1.56 2.21 -21.55
CA ALA A 92 -2.94 2.62 -21.29
C ALA A 92 -3.20 4.13 -21.51
N GLY A 93 -2.20 4.92 -21.89
CA GLY A 93 -2.35 6.32 -22.26
C GLY A 93 -2.46 7.28 -21.06
N ILE A 94 -1.91 6.90 -19.90
CA ILE A 94 -1.97 7.76 -18.70
C ILE A 94 -1.20 9.08 -18.85
N GLY A 95 -0.21 9.11 -19.75
CA GLY A 95 0.70 10.24 -19.95
C GLY A 95 1.47 10.65 -18.68
N THR A 96 2.26 11.71 -18.80
CA THR A 96 3.09 12.21 -17.68
C THR A 96 2.23 12.66 -16.50
N ASN A 97 1.10 13.34 -16.75
CA ASN A 97 0.22 13.82 -15.68
C ASN A 97 -0.47 12.69 -14.92
N GLY A 98 -0.91 11.63 -15.60
CA GLY A 98 -1.47 10.45 -14.94
C GLY A 98 -0.42 9.69 -14.13
N ALA A 99 0.82 9.61 -14.63
CA ALA A 99 1.94 9.03 -13.88
C ALA A 99 2.26 9.86 -12.61
N LEU A 100 2.27 11.20 -12.71
CA LEU A 100 2.44 12.10 -11.57
C LEU A 100 1.31 11.92 -10.54
N ALA A 101 0.06 11.76 -10.96
CA ALA A 101 -1.07 11.48 -10.06
C ALA A 101 -0.94 10.12 -9.34
N LEU A 102 -0.04 9.24 -9.78
CA LEU A 102 0.30 7.97 -9.11
C LEU A 102 1.61 8.05 -8.33
N GLY A 103 2.20 9.24 -8.20
CA GLY A 103 3.43 9.46 -7.45
C GLY A 103 4.71 9.08 -8.19
N VAL A 104 4.64 8.84 -9.51
CA VAL A 104 5.79 8.54 -10.37
C VAL A 104 6.43 9.84 -10.84
N LYS A 105 7.75 9.96 -10.67
CA LYS A 105 8.52 11.15 -11.07
C LYS A 105 9.48 10.80 -12.20
N GLY A 106 9.63 11.71 -13.17
CA GLY A 106 10.59 11.57 -14.26
C GLY A 106 10.01 10.92 -15.52
N PRO A 107 10.82 10.82 -16.58
CA PRO A 107 10.38 10.29 -17.88
C PRO A 107 10.35 8.76 -17.96
N THR A 108 11.02 8.07 -17.03
CA THR A 108 11.07 6.61 -16.97
C THR A 108 10.85 6.10 -15.54
N ILE A 109 10.42 4.83 -15.43
CA ILE A 109 10.21 4.13 -14.17
C ILE A 109 10.79 2.71 -14.23
N SER A 110 11.52 2.35 -13.18
CA SER A 110 12.02 0.99 -13.00
C SER A 110 10.84 0.02 -12.90
N SER A 111 10.78 -0.93 -13.82
CA SER A 111 9.65 -1.82 -14.02
C SER A 111 10.11 -3.27 -14.11
N PHE A 112 9.17 -4.19 -13.93
CA PHE A 112 9.40 -5.59 -14.24
C PHE A 112 8.10 -6.25 -14.71
N SER A 113 8.24 -7.18 -15.63
CA SER A 113 7.13 -8.00 -16.09
C SER A 113 7.16 -9.36 -15.40
N VAL A 114 5.96 -9.91 -15.18
CA VAL A 114 5.75 -11.27 -14.70
C VAL A 114 4.96 -12.00 -15.77
N SER A 115 5.65 -12.87 -16.53
CA SER A 115 5.02 -13.79 -17.47
C SER A 115 4.79 -15.13 -16.78
N CYS A 116 3.54 -15.61 -16.75
CA CYS A 116 3.18 -16.83 -16.04
C CYS A 116 1.97 -17.52 -16.67
N ASN A 117 1.54 -18.64 -16.08
CA ASN A 117 0.41 -19.42 -16.59
C ASN A 117 -0.96 -18.70 -16.52
N GLN A 118 -1.03 -17.51 -15.93
CA GLN A 118 -2.24 -16.67 -15.89
C GLN A 118 -2.17 -15.45 -16.82
N GLY A 119 -1.02 -15.19 -17.46
CA GLY A 119 -0.85 -14.04 -18.35
C GLY A 119 0.45 -13.28 -18.09
N LEU A 120 0.45 -12.03 -18.55
CA LEU A 120 1.55 -11.08 -18.42
C LEU A 120 1.09 -9.90 -17.56
N TYR A 121 1.82 -9.63 -16.49
CA TYR A 121 1.58 -8.49 -15.60
C TYR A 121 2.78 -7.56 -15.59
N GLU A 122 2.55 -6.25 -15.67
CA GLU A 122 3.60 -5.24 -15.58
C GLU A 122 3.51 -4.52 -14.25
N TYR A 123 4.63 -4.51 -13.53
CA TYR A 123 4.76 -3.87 -12.23
C TYR A 123 5.73 -2.71 -12.33
N HIS A 124 5.36 -1.57 -11.76
CA HIS A 124 6.12 -0.33 -11.82
C HIS A 124 6.55 0.08 -10.42
N ARG A 125 7.86 0.15 -10.18
CA ARG A 125 8.43 0.43 -8.87
C ARG A 125 8.54 1.94 -8.66
N VAL A 126 7.67 2.47 -7.80
CA VAL A 126 7.63 3.91 -7.49
C VAL A 126 8.67 4.28 -6.46
N THR A 127 8.89 3.41 -5.46
CA THR A 127 9.92 3.59 -4.44
C THR A 127 10.57 2.24 -4.09
N ALA A 128 11.51 2.24 -3.15
CA ALA A 128 12.07 0.98 -2.67
C ALA A 128 11.04 0.08 -1.98
N SER A 129 9.92 0.62 -1.52
CA SER A 129 8.87 -0.09 -0.77
C SER A 129 7.50 -0.04 -1.41
N SER A 130 7.32 0.61 -2.56
CA SER A 130 6.02 0.78 -3.23
C SER A 130 6.09 0.39 -4.71
N ILE A 131 5.11 -0.41 -5.15
CA ILE A 131 4.94 -0.90 -6.52
C ILE A 131 3.49 -0.65 -6.97
N LEU A 132 3.30 -0.35 -8.25
CA LEU A 132 2.00 -0.26 -8.91
C LEU A 132 1.82 -1.40 -9.91
N VAL A 133 0.59 -1.86 -10.10
CA VAL A 133 0.20 -2.79 -11.17
C VAL A 133 -1.19 -2.42 -11.69
N GLY A 134 -1.38 -2.50 -13.02
CA GLY A 134 -2.65 -2.24 -13.68
C GLY A 134 -3.44 -3.53 -13.89
N ILE A 135 -4.67 -3.61 -13.38
CA ILE A 135 -5.52 -4.81 -13.40
C ILE A 135 -6.97 -4.38 -13.57
N ASP A 136 -7.68 -4.90 -14.56
CA ASP A 136 -9.13 -4.69 -14.76
C ASP A 136 -9.58 -3.23 -14.60
N ASN A 137 -8.88 -2.32 -15.29
CA ASN A 137 -9.11 -0.86 -15.23
C ASN A 137 -8.85 -0.22 -13.86
N GLN A 138 -8.09 -0.87 -13.00
CA GLN A 138 -7.67 -0.38 -11.70
C GLN A 138 -6.15 -0.35 -11.58
N VAL A 139 -5.64 0.57 -10.76
CA VAL A 139 -4.26 0.59 -10.30
C VAL A 139 -4.22 0.09 -8.86
N TRP A 140 -3.46 -0.97 -8.63
CA TRP A 140 -3.22 -1.50 -7.29
C TRP A 140 -1.87 -1.03 -6.79
N THR A 141 -1.83 -0.52 -5.56
CA THR A 141 -0.59 -0.20 -4.86
C THR A 141 -0.22 -1.34 -3.93
N LEU A 142 0.98 -1.89 -4.15
CA LEU A 142 1.62 -2.85 -3.26
C LEU A 142 2.68 -2.13 -2.43
N ASP A 143 2.66 -2.31 -1.12
CA ASP A 143 3.62 -1.72 -0.21
C ASP A 143 4.26 -2.76 0.72
N ARG A 144 5.50 -2.49 1.16
CA ARG A 144 6.25 -3.34 2.09
C ARG A 144 6.89 -2.57 3.26
N THR A 145 6.37 -1.41 3.62
CA THR A 145 6.83 -0.60 4.77
C THR A 145 6.62 -1.35 6.10
N PRO A 146 7.24 -0.92 7.22
CA PRO A 146 7.09 -1.61 8.50
C PRO A 146 5.64 -1.92 8.93
N GLY A 147 4.70 -0.98 8.76
CA GLY A 147 3.30 -1.20 9.15
C GLY A 147 2.60 -2.30 8.35
N THR A 148 2.94 -2.49 7.07
CA THR A 148 2.38 -3.60 6.26
C THR A 148 2.77 -4.98 6.80
N ARG A 149 3.91 -5.07 7.51
CA ARG A 149 4.45 -6.29 8.12
C ARG A 149 4.08 -6.43 9.60
N ALA A 150 3.54 -5.38 10.20
CA ALA A 150 3.16 -5.37 11.61
C ALA A 150 1.94 -6.27 11.88
N THR A 151 1.93 -6.89 13.06
CA THR A 151 0.77 -7.68 13.52
C THR A 151 -0.43 -6.73 13.67
N ALA A 152 -1.65 -7.18 13.31
CA ALA A 152 -2.83 -6.31 13.35
C ALA A 152 -3.14 -5.71 14.74
N ARG A 153 -2.61 -6.30 15.81
CA ARG A 153 -2.78 -5.82 17.19
C ARG A 153 -1.61 -4.99 17.71
N SER A 154 -0.56 -4.73 16.92
CA SER A 154 0.46 -3.76 17.29
C SER A 154 0.00 -2.36 16.90
N PRO A 155 0.62 -1.31 17.47
CA PRO A 155 0.29 0.08 17.14
C PRO A 155 0.42 0.40 15.64
N GLU A 156 1.52 -0.01 15.02
CA GLU A 156 1.73 0.15 13.58
C GLU A 156 0.69 -0.61 12.77
N GLY A 157 0.31 -1.82 13.25
CA GLY A 157 -0.74 -2.61 12.64
C GLY A 157 -2.13 -1.95 12.75
N VAL A 158 -2.44 -1.26 13.84
CA VAL A 158 -3.71 -0.52 13.97
C VAL A 158 -3.74 0.65 12.99
N VAL A 159 -2.68 1.46 12.95
CA VAL A 159 -2.57 2.60 12.02
C VAL A 159 -2.61 2.16 10.56
N GLN A 160 -1.92 1.07 10.21
CA GLN A 160 -1.95 0.51 8.87
C GLN A 160 -3.37 0.16 8.40
N ARG A 161 -4.20 -0.44 9.26
CA ARG A 161 -5.56 -0.87 8.89
C ARG A 161 -6.53 0.29 8.87
N PHE A 162 -6.34 1.25 9.78
CA PHE A 162 -7.05 2.51 9.73
C PHE A 162 -6.82 3.19 8.38
N LEU A 163 -5.56 3.32 7.93
CA LEU A 163 -5.22 3.97 6.67
C LEU A 163 -5.67 3.19 5.44
N GLU A 164 -5.57 1.86 5.45
CA GLU A 164 -6.18 1.00 4.42
C GLU A 164 -7.69 1.27 4.29
N ARG A 165 -8.41 1.36 5.41
CA ARG A 165 -9.84 1.67 5.43
C ARG A 165 -10.13 3.11 5.00
N HIS A 166 -9.28 4.05 5.38
CA HIS A 166 -9.40 5.47 5.05
C HIS A 166 -9.23 5.71 3.55
N PHE A 167 -8.16 5.17 2.95
CA PHE A 167 -7.86 5.31 1.52
C PHE A 167 -8.80 4.51 0.62
N ALA A 168 -9.45 3.46 1.14
CA ALA A 168 -10.43 2.66 0.41
C ALA A 168 -11.83 3.30 0.34
N GLY A 169 -12.11 4.27 1.22
CA GLY A 169 -13.42 4.89 1.36
C GLY A 169 -13.37 6.41 1.21
N SER A 170 -14.37 7.08 1.77
CA SER A 170 -14.32 8.54 1.88
C SER A 170 -13.24 8.95 2.88
N MET A 171 -12.29 9.75 2.39
CA MET A 171 -11.28 10.43 3.19
C MET A 171 -11.77 11.77 3.75
N ALA A 172 -13.00 12.17 3.45
CA ALA A 172 -13.57 13.39 3.97
C ALA A 172 -13.70 13.34 5.51
N PHE A 173 -13.34 14.42 6.19
CA PHE A 173 -13.52 14.55 7.63
C PHE A 173 -14.97 14.91 7.98
N GLN A 174 -15.82 13.89 8.00
CA GLN A 174 -17.27 14.01 8.21
C GLN A 174 -17.76 12.97 9.20
N LYS A 175 -18.95 13.17 9.80
CA LYS A 175 -19.47 12.33 10.89
C LYS A 175 -19.58 10.87 10.49
N ASP A 176 -20.15 10.60 9.32
CA ASP A 176 -20.33 9.23 8.82
C ASP A 176 -18.97 8.56 8.60
N ALA A 177 -18.02 9.26 7.99
CA ALA A 177 -16.67 8.76 7.76
C ALA A 177 -15.90 8.48 9.07
N VAL A 178 -16.11 9.28 10.12
CA VAL A 178 -15.53 9.03 11.46
C VAL A 178 -16.21 7.84 12.14
N SER A 179 -17.54 7.75 12.04
CA SER A 179 -18.34 6.66 12.61
C SER A 179 -17.98 5.30 12.02
N GLU A 180 -17.82 5.23 10.69
CA GLU A 180 -17.38 4.02 9.98
C GLU A 180 -16.00 3.49 10.42
N LYS A 181 -15.17 4.36 11.00
CA LYS A 181 -13.80 4.07 11.41
C LYS A 181 -13.66 4.07 12.94
N ARG A 182 -14.79 4.09 13.67
CA ARG A 182 -14.84 4.26 15.12
C ARG A 182 -14.02 3.24 15.90
N GLU A 183 -13.92 2.03 15.40
CA GLU A 183 -13.17 0.94 16.04
C GLU A 183 -11.67 1.22 16.20
N PHE A 184 -11.11 2.09 15.37
CA PHE A 184 -9.71 2.48 15.40
C PHE A 184 -9.40 3.56 16.44
N PHE A 185 -10.41 4.29 16.91
CA PHE A 185 -10.24 5.45 17.80
C PHE A 185 -10.57 5.13 19.25
N THR A 186 -9.90 5.79 20.19
CA THR A 186 -10.33 5.78 21.60
C THR A 186 -11.71 6.43 21.74
N ASP A 187 -12.44 6.06 22.79
CA ASP A 187 -13.79 6.58 22.97
C ASP A 187 -13.81 8.09 23.19
N ALA A 188 -12.84 8.60 23.94
CA ALA A 188 -12.67 10.03 24.16
C ALA A 188 -12.32 10.78 22.87
N PHE A 189 -11.43 10.23 22.03
CA PHE A 189 -10.99 10.92 20.81
C PHE A 189 -12.10 10.98 19.76
N ALA A 190 -12.82 9.89 19.55
CA ALA A 190 -13.97 9.89 18.65
C ALA A 190 -15.08 10.84 19.11
N ALA A 191 -15.35 10.91 20.42
CA ALA A 191 -16.33 11.85 20.96
C ALA A 191 -15.94 13.32 20.68
N LYS A 192 -14.64 13.67 20.78
CA LYS A 192 -14.15 15.01 20.42
C LYS A 192 -14.35 15.32 18.94
N MET A 193 -14.06 14.37 18.04
CA MET A 193 -14.26 14.56 16.60
C MET A 193 -15.73 14.77 16.27
N VAL A 194 -16.63 13.96 16.83
CA VAL A 194 -18.07 14.11 16.64
C VAL A 194 -18.55 15.45 17.19
N ALA A 195 -18.16 15.82 18.41
CA ALA A 195 -18.52 17.10 19.01
C ALA A 195 -18.08 18.29 18.16
N TYR A 196 -16.88 18.25 17.57
CA TYR A 196 -16.42 19.28 16.64
C TYR A 196 -17.29 19.36 15.38
N LEU A 197 -17.61 18.22 14.77
CA LEU A 197 -18.44 18.14 13.57
C LEU A 197 -19.92 18.48 13.85
N ASP A 198 -20.37 18.42 15.10
CA ASP A 198 -21.71 18.84 15.54
C ASP A 198 -21.83 20.35 15.77
N ARG A 199 -20.71 21.09 15.88
CA ARG A 199 -20.77 22.54 16.09
C ARG A 199 -21.33 23.22 14.85
N ASN A 200 -22.30 24.12 15.06
CA ASN A 200 -22.65 25.11 14.05
C ASN A 200 -21.46 26.04 13.86
N GLN A 201 -20.64 25.75 12.86
CA GLN A 201 -19.58 26.67 12.46
C GLN A 201 -20.25 27.91 11.87
N ASN A 202 -19.86 29.08 12.38
CA ASN A 202 -20.30 30.33 11.78
C ASN A 202 -19.89 30.34 10.31
N ALA A 203 -20.82 30.60 9.39
CA ALA A 203 -20.53 30.60 7.96
C ALA A 203 -19.45 31.62 7.56
N ASP A 204 -19.26 32.65 8.39
CA ASP A 204 -18.26 33.71 8.20
C ASP A 204 -16.90 33.39 8.84
N GLU A 205 -16.76 32.28 9.57
CA GLU A 205 -15.51 31.85 10.20
C GLU A 205 -14.97 30.60 9.52
N ALA A 206 -13.70 30.65 9.09
CA ALA A 206 -13.06 29.49 8.52
C ALA A 206 -12.94 28.37 9.56
N PRO A 207 -13.24 27.11 9.22
CA PRO A 207 -13.05 26.00 10.15
C PRO A 207 -11.58 25.86 10.55
N SER A 208 -11.35 25.49 11.81
CA SER A 208 -10.00 25.16 12.29
C SER A 208 -9.36 23.97 11.57
N ILE A 209 -10.18 23.12 10.94
CA ILE A 209 -9.75 22.03 10.08
C ILE A 209 -10.23 22.33 8.67
N ASN A 210 -9.27 22.56 7.79
CA ASN A 210 -9.51 22.70 6.37
C ASN A 210 -8.75 21.54 5.69
N GLY A 211 -9.51 20.52 5.24
CA GLY A 211 -8.97 19.31 4.61
C GLY A 211 -9.19 18.03 5.42
N ASP A 212 -8.37 17.02 5.15
CA ASP A 212 -8.33 15.76 5.90
C ASP A 212 -7.25 15.82 6.99
N PRO A 213 -7.64 15.85 8.28
CA PRO A 213 -6.67 15.93 9.35
C PRO A 213 -5.92 14.62 9.57
N PHE A 214 -6.40 13.47 9.07
CA PHE A 214 -5.70 12.19 9.22
C PHE A 214 -4.44 12.13 8.35
N THR A 215 -4.45 12.82 7.22
CA THR A 215 -3.31 12.95 6.33
C THR A 215 -2.62 14.31 6.44
N ASP A 216 -3.22 15.23 7.21
CA ASP A 216 -2.83 16.63 7.35
C ASP A 216 -2.68 17.27 5.95
N SER A 217 -3.72 17.10 5.13
CA SER A 217 -3.68 17.45 3.73
C SER A 217 -4.97 18.12 3.26
N GLN A 218 -4.81 19.04 2.31
CA GLN A 218 -5.92 19.65 1.58
C GLN A 218 -6.22 18.86 0.31
N GLU A 219 -5.16 18.50 -0.42
CA GLU A 219 -5.21 17.57 -1.53
C GLU A 219 -4.77 16.19 -1.04
N TYR A 220 -5.56 15.17 -1.37
CA TYR A 220 -5.32 13.85 -0.82
C TYR A 220 -4.01 13.23 -1.32
N PRO A 221 -3.16 12.71 -0.42
CA PRO A 221 -1.96 12.00 -0.82
C PRO A 221 -2.30 10.75 -1.62
N THR A 222 -1.38 10.35 -2.49
CA THR A 222 -1.59 9.20 -3.37
C THR A 222 -1.11 7.90 -2.72
N ARG A 223 -0.28 8.00 -1.67
CA ARG A 223 0.29 6.88 -0.93
C ARG A 223 0.60 7.25 0.53
N PHE A 224 0.76 6.21 1.35
CA PHE A 224 1.21 6.32 2.73
C PHE A 224 2.21 5.21 3.06
N ALA A 225 3.10 5.49 4.00
CA ALA A 225 4.11 4.57 4.50
C ALA A 225 4.12 4.61 6.03
N VAL A 226 3.68 3.51 6.66
CA VAL A 226 3.65 3.40 8.12
C VAL A 226 5.03 2.95 8.61
N GLY A 227 5.71 3.84 9.32
CA GLY A 227 7.01 3.59 9.91
C GLY A 227 6.95 2.72 11.17
N ALA A 228 8.14 2.32 11.64
CA ALA A 228 8.29 1.73 12.97
C ALA A 228 8.76 2.81 13.95
N ASP A 229 8.27 2.78 15.19
CA ASP A 229 8.81 3.63 16.24
C ASP A 229 10.23 3.18 16.59
N LYS A 230 11.22 4.01 16.25
CA LYS A 230 12.65 3.76 16.55
C LYS A 230 13.03 4.22 17.96
N LYS A 231 12.15 4.96 18.67
CA LYS A 231 12.41 5.46 20.02
C LYS A 231 11.90 4.45 21.07
N LYS A 232 12.64 4.33 22.18
CA LYS A 232 12.45 3.34 23.25
C LYS A 232 11.18 3.53 24.12
N VAL A 233 10.11 4.11 23.60
CA VAL A 233 8.78 4.07 24.23
C VAL A 233 7.88 3.27 23.30
N PRO A 234 8.00 1.92 23.28
CA PRO A 234 7.37 1.10 22.27
C PRO A 234 5.89 1.44 22.13
N GLY A 235 5.50 1.94 20.95
CA GLY A 235 4.14 1.79 20.47
C GLY A 235 3.14 2.89 20.83
N LYS A 236 3.59 4.06 21.29
CA LYS A 236 2.68 5.20 21.51
C LYS A 236 2.61 6.17 20.35
N LEU A 237 3.67 6.33 19.55
CA LEU A 237 3.69 7.25 18.41
C LEU A 237 4.15 6.52 17.17
N VAL A 238 3.25 6.39 16.20
CA VAL A 238 3.53 5.72 14.92
C VAL A 238 3.68 6.80 13.85
N PRO A 239 4.89 7.01 13.29
CA PRO A 239 5.07 7.95 12.20
C PRO A 239 4.49 7.37 10.92
N VAL A 240 3.75 8.20 10.18
CA VAL A 240 3.26 7.88 8.85
C VAL A 240 3.71 8.98 7.90
N GLU A 241 4.43 8.57 6.87
CA GLU A 241 4.77 9.44 5.75
C GLU A 241 3.68 9.33 4.70
N PHE A 242 3.02 10.45 4.42
CA PHE A 242 2.13 10.64 3.29
C PHE A 242 2.91 11.29 2.15
N SER A 243 2.66 10.86 0.92
CA SER A 243 3.31 11.50 -0.21
C SER A 243 2.51 11.40 -1.49
N ASP A 244 2.86 12.30 -2.41
CA ASP A 244 2.45 12.31 -3.80
C ASP A 244 3.70 12.45 -4.71
N ALA A 245 3.54 12.92 -5.95
CA ALA A 245 4.66 13.14 -6.86
C ALA A 245 5.48 14.40 -6.56
N PHE A 246 5.02 15.30 -5.71
CA PHE A 246 5.62 16.61 -5.46
C PHE A 246 6.15 16.74 -4.04
N ALA A 247 5.36 16.30 -3.05
CA ALA A 247 5.63 16.50 -1.64
C ALA A 247 5.52 15.20 -0.83
N SER A 248 6.11 15.25 0.35
CA SER A 248 5.97 14.27 1.42
C SER A 248 5.74 15.00 2.72
N LYS A 249 4.91 14.44 3.59
CA LYS A 249 4.57 15.00 4.89
C LYS A 249 4.45 13.88 5.93
N THR A 250 4.87 14.15 7.15
CA THR A 250 4.79 13.18 8.25
C THR A 250 3.72 13.56 9.26
N VAL A 251 2.79 12.65 9.53
CA VAL A 251 1.87 12.72 10.68
C VAL A 251 2.24 11.61 11.65
N ARG A 252 2.32 11.93 12.94
CA ARG A 252 2.51 10.93 13.99
C ARG A 252 1.19 10.60 14.64
N TYR A 253 0.79 9.34 14.53
CA TYR A 253 -0.41 8.82 15.17
C TYR A 253 -0.09 8.48 16.60
N GLU A 254 -0.77 9.11 17.56
CA GLU A 254 -0.67 8.73 18.96
C GLU A 254 -1.65 7.60 19.28
N LEU A 255 -1.19 6.55 19.94
CA LEU A 255 -2.01 5.42 20.36
C LEU A 255 -1.99 5.24 21.87
N LYS A 256 -3.15 4.83 22.40
CA LYS A 256 -3.36 4.43 23.79
C LYS A 256 -3.96 3.03 23.87
N ARG A 257 -3.76 2.38 25.02
CA ARG A 257 -4.45 1.14 25.35
C ARG A 257 -5.79 1.46 26.00
N GLU A 258 -6.87 1.01 25.37
CA GLU A 258 -8.24 1.11 25.88
C GLU A 258 -8.89 -0.27 25.74
N GLY A 259 -9.45 -0.80 26.84
CA GLY A 259 -9.98 -2.18 26.87
C GLY A 259 -8.95 -3.25 26.48
N GLY A 260 -7.66 -3.01 26.75
CA GLY A 260 -6.56 -3.93 26.39
C GLY A 260 -6.14 -3.89 24.91
N ARG A 261 -6.76 -3.07 24.07
CA ARG A 261 -6.47 -2.91 22.64
C ARG A 261 -5.79 -1.57 22.38
N TRP A 262 -4.91 -1.52 21.39
CA TRP A 262 -4.37 -0.26 20.89
C TRP A 262 -5.42 0.46 20.05
N ARG A 263 -5.58 1.76 20.29
CA ARG A 263 -6.47 2.66 19.57
C ARG A 263 -5.80 4.01 19.38
N ILE A 264 -6.09 4.66 18.26
CA ILE A 264 -5.63 6.01 17.93
C ILE A 264 -6.34 6.99 18.88
N ASP A 265 -5.56 7.80 19.57
CA ASP A 265 -6.04 8.75 20.57
C ASP A 265 -5.82 10.21 20.15
N ASP A 266 -4.84 10.46 19.28
CA ASP A 266 -4.54 11.78 18.76
C ASP A 266 -3.67 11.70 17.50
N LEU A 267 -3.48 12.84 16.84
CA LEU A 267 -2.50 13.05 15.78
C LEU A 267 -1.58 14.19 16.17
N VAL A 268 -0.28 14.04 15.89
CA VAL A 268 0.72 15.10 16.05
C VAL A 268 1.29 15.44 14.68
N PHE A 269 1.11 16.70 14.29
CA PHE A 269 1.53 17.24 13.00
C PHE A 269 3.02 17.65 13.02
N GLU A 270 3.53 18.12 11.88
CA GLU A 270 4.95 18.50 11.74
C GLU A 270 5.32 19.73 12.58
N ASP A 271 4.37 20.63 12.81
CA ASP A 271 4.53 21.81 13.66
C ASP A 271 4.35 21.51 15.16
N GLU A 272 4.29 20.22 15.53
CA GLU A 272 4.01 19.70 16.88
C GLU A 272 2.60 20.02 17.41
N SER A 273 1.74 20.67 16.63
CA SER A 273 0.34 20.84 16.98
C SER A 273 -0.39 19.49 16.95
N ARG A 274 -1.51 19.43 17.67
CA ARG A 274 -2.28 18.19 17.85
C ARG A 274 -3.69 18.36 17.33
N LEU A 275 -4.22 17.33 16.70
CA LEU A 275 -5.61 17.35 16.25
C LEU A 275 -6.57 17.61 17.41
N SER A 276 -6.35 16.98 18.56
CA SER A 276 -7.17 17.21 19.76
C SER A 276 -7.18 18.67 20.25
N GLY A 277 -6.12 19.44 19.99
CA GLY A 277 -6.06 20.87 20.29
C GLY A 277 -6.86 21.71 19.29
N LEU A 278 -6.92 21.29 18.02
CA LEU A 278 -7.68 21.98 16.96
C LEU A 278 -9.20 21.75 17.05
N ILE A 279 -9.63 20.61 17.59
CA ILE A 279 -11.05 20.23 17.73
C ILE A 279 -11.61 20.42 19.15
N GLY A 280 -10.73 20.57 20.14
CA GLY A 280 -11.08 20.65 21.55
C GLY A 280 -11.39 22.07 22.07
N GLY A 281 -11.19 23.10 21.22
CA GLY A 281 -11.57 24.48 21.53
C GLY A 281 -13.07 24.70 21.63
#